data_AF-A0A7C6PA91-F1
#
_entry.id   AF-A0A7C6PA91-F1
#
_cell.length_a   1.000
_cell.length_b   1.000
_cell.length_c   1.000
_cell.angle_alpha   90.00
_cell.angle_beta   90.00
_cell.angle_gamma   90.00
#
_symmetry.space_group_name_H-M   'P 1'
#
loop_
_entity.id
_entity.type
_entity.pdbx_description
1 polymer ?
#
loop_
_entity_poly.entity_id
_entity_poly.type
_entity_poly.pdbx_seq_one_letter_code
_entity_poly.pdbx_strand_id
1 'polypeptide(L)'
;MIKPLPRLNVDDFANPQYFIMEFYLALGWDLKTQELDPRKILIHPDTWGEICNEFRNRWGISAALTWMNCGPSGDTSNPYNLDKEQVKLEEGAMVNLPTSAVG
;
A
#
# COMPACT_ATOMS: atom_id res chain seq x y z
N MET A 1 5.35 6.98 -10.95
CA MET A 1 4.59 8.20 -10.57
C MET A 1 4.69 8.42 -9.07
N ILE A 2 4.81 9.66 -8.58
CA ILE A 2 4.71 9.98 -7.14
C ILE A 2 3.31 10.54 -6.87
N LYS A 3 2.70 10.11 -5.77
CA LYS A 3 1.37 10.51 -5.29
C LYS A 3 1.42 10.88 -3.80
N PRO A 4 0.44 11.66 -3.30
CA PRO A 4 0.25 11.81 -1.87
C PRO A 4 -0.04 10.47 -1.18
N LEU A 5 0.44 10.31 0.04
CA LEU A 5 0.10 9.21 0.94
C LEU A 5 -1.40 9.27 1.31
N PRO A 6 -2.15 8.16 1.17
CA PRO A 6 -3.49 8.07 1.70
C PRO A 6 -3.54 8.42 3.19
N ARG A 7 -4.38 9.38 3.56
CA ARG A 7 -4.62 9.77 4.95
C ARG A 7 -5.67 8.84 5.55
N LEU A 8 -5.23 7.65 5.96
CA LEU A 8 -6.07 6.66 6.63
C LEU A 8 -5.67 6.59 8.11
N ASN A 9 -6.64 6.42 8.99
CA ASN A 9 -6.39 6.12 10.39
C ASN A 9 -6.69 4.63 10.62
N VAL A 10 -5.74 3.88 11.20
CA VAL A 10 -5.98 2.48 11.57
C VAL A 10 -7.23 2.33 12.43
N ASP A 11 -7.58 3.37 13.20
CA ASP A 11 -8.70 3.36 14.12
C ASP A 11 -10.09 3.22 13.50
N ASP A 12 -10.19 3.53 12.22
CA ASP A 12 -11.44 3.49 11.46
C ASP A 12 -11.78 2.08 10.94
N PHE A 13 -10.88 1.09 11.08
CA PHE A 13 -10.99 -0.21 10.41
C PHE A 13 -11.19 -1.40 11.36
N ALA A 14 -12.14 -2.28 11.06
CA ALA A 14 -12.36 -3.47 11.90
C ALA A 14 -11.18 -4.46 11.89
N ASN A 15 -10.44 -4.55 10.77
CA ASN A 15 -9.31 -5.47 10.60
C ASN A 15 -8.23 -4.87 9.67
N PRO A 16 -6.98 -5.38 9.74
CA PRO A 16 -5.86 -4.85 8.95
C PRO A 16 -6.04 -5.01 7.43
N GLN A 17 -6.76 -6.05 6.97
CA GLN A 17 -6.95 -6.29 5.54
C GLN A 17 -7.79 -5.19 4.89
N TYR A 18 -8.82 -4.69 5.58
CA TYR A 18 -9.64 -3.58 5.08
C TYR A 18 -8.86 -2.27 5.01
N PHE A 19 -7.98 -1.99 5.98
CA PHE A 19 -7.08 -0.84 5.87
C PHE A 19 -6.18 -0.93 4.63
N ILE A 20 -5.54 -2.09 4.41
CA ILE A 20 -4.62 -2.30 3.27
C ILE A 20 -5.38 -2.18 1.95
N MET A 21 -6.58 -2.73 1.87
CA MET A 21 -7.42 -2.60 0.68
C MET A 21 -7.78 -1.14 0.41
N GLU A 22 -8.27 -0.40 1.41
CA GLU A 22 -8.59 1.02 1.24
C GLU A 22 -7.35 1.87 0.91
N PHE A 23 -6.17 1.52 1.43
CA PHE A 23 -4.92 2.18 1.08
C PHE A 23 -4.68 2.11 -0.43
N TYR A 24 -4.86 0.94 -1.05
CA TYR A 24 -4.67 0.78 -2.50
C TYR A 24 -5.80 1.40 -3.33
N LEU A 25 -7.06 1.28 -2.87
CA LEU A 25 -8.20 1.94 -3.52
C LEU A 25 -8.00 3.47 -3.54
N ALA A 26 -7.54 4.07 -2.45
CA ALA A 26 -7.22 5.50 -2.36
C ALA A 26 -6.06 5.91 -3.29
N LEU A 27 -5.14 5.00 -3.60
CA LEU A 27 -4.11 5.20 -4.61
C LEU A 27 -4.62 5.06 -6.06
N GLY A 28 -5.87 4.65 -6.24
CA GLY A 28 -6.54 4.50 -7.53
C GLY A 28 -6.46 3.11 -8.14
N TRP A 29 -6.17 2.08 -7.33
CA TRP A 29 -6.29 0.69 -7.78
C TRP A 29 -7.76 0.34 -8.03
N ASP A 30 -8.07 -0.26 -9.18
CA ASP A 30 -9.39 -0.83 -9.47
C ASP A 30 -9.39 -2.35 -9.22
N LEU A 31 -10.09 -2.78 -8.17
CA LEU A 31 -10.23 -4.18 -7.78
C LEU A 31 -10.81 -5.08 -8.89
N LYS A 32 -11.63 -4.54 -9.80
CA LYS A 32 -12.33 -5.33 -10.82
C LYS A 32 -11.53 -5.48 -12.09
N THR A 33 -10.70 -4.50 -12.42
CA THR A 33 -10.06 -4.41 -13.73
C THR A 33 -8.55 -4.40 -13.66
N GLN A 34 -7.94 -4.41 -12.48
CA GLN A 34 -6.48 -4.32 -12.34
C GLN A 34 -5.87 -5.37 -11.43
N GLU A 35 -4.74 -5.92 -11.85
CA GLU A 35 -3.80 -6.60 -10.97
C GLU A 35 -2.96 -5.58 -10.20
N LEU A 36 -2.60 -5.93 -8.96
CA LEU A 36 -1.81 -5.11 -8.05
C LEU A 36 -0.50 -5.85 -7.72
N ASP A 37 0.64 -5.16 -7.83
CA ASP A 37 1.91 -5.60 -7.22
C ASP A 37 2.33 -4.64 -6.10
N PRO A 38 2.03 -4.99 -4.82
CA PRO A 38 2.41 -4.20 -3.65
C PRO A 38 3.89 -3.84 -3.57
N ARG A 39 4.78 -4.67 -4.11
CA ARG A 39 6.24 -4.49 -4.03
C ARG A 39 6.74 -3.32 -4.88
N LYS A 40 5.93 -2.94 -5.87
CA LYS A 40 6.17 -1.80 -6.77
C LYS A 40 5.52 -0.51 -6.27
N ILE A 41 4.98 -0.54 -5.05
CA ILE A 41 4.43 0.62 -4.35
C ILE A 41 5.33 0.87 -3.16
N LEU A 42 6.01 2.01 -3.17
CA LEU A 42 7.05 2.35 -2.20
C LEU A 42 6.62 3.57 -1.40
N ILE A 43 6.84 3.54 -0.09
CA ILE A 43 6.64 4.69 0.80
C ILE A 43 7.91 4.94 1.62
N HIS A 44 8.04 6.13 2.20
CA HIS A 44 9.18 6.46 3.03
C HIS A 44 9.37 5.43 4.17
N PRO A 45 10.61 4.96 4.45
CA PRO A 45 10.85 3.90 5.43
C PRO A 45 10.37 4.22 6.84
N ASP A 46 10.50 5.48 7.30
CA ASP A 46 9.96 5.88 8.61
C ASP A 46 8.44 5.74 8.66
N THR A 47 7.73 6.28 7.66
CA THR A 47 6.27 6.18 7.55
C THR A 47 5.82 4.72 7.49
N TRP A 48 6.56 3.88 6.75
CA TRP A 48 6.30 2.44 6.70
C TRP A 48 6.42 1.77 8.08
N GLY A 49 7.46 2.13 8.84
CA GLY A 49 7.68 1.63 10.20
C GLY A 49 6.65 2.15 11.20
N GLU A 50 6.26 3.42 11.09
CA GLU A 50 5.20 4.05 11.88
C GLU A 50 3.88 3.29 11.69
N ILE A 51 3.43 3.06 10.45
CA ILE A 51 2.20 2.28 10.16
C ILE A 51 2.34 0.83 10.65
N CYS A 52 3.50 0.20 10.49
CA CYS A 52 3.73 -1.15 11.00
C CYS A 52 3.55 -1.23 12.53
N ASN A 53 4.04 -0.22 13.26
CA ASN A 53 3.85 -0.11 14.71
C ASN A 53 2.38 0.17 15.07
N GLU A 54 1.66 0.99 14.31
CA GLU A 54 0.22 1.20 14.50
C GLU A 54 -0.57 -0.10 14.34
N PHE A 55 -0.27 -0.87 13.28
CA PHE A 55 -0.86 -2.20 13.07
C PHE A 55 -0.59 -3.14 14.24
N ARG A 56 0.66 -3.19 14.72
CA ARG A 56 1.04 -3.99 15.88
C ARG A 56 0.27 -3.59 17.12
N ASN A 57 0.15 -2.29 17.38
CA ASN A 57 -0.46 -1.76 18.59
C ASN A 57 -1.97 -2.01 18.60
N ARG A 58 -2.64 -1.87 17.46
CA ARG A 58 -4.09 -2.03 17.34
C ARG A 58 -4.54 -3.48 17.28
N TRP A 59 -3.89 -4.30 16.46
CA TRP A 59 -4.37 -5.66 16.15
C TRP A 59 -3.36 -6.77 16.47
N GLY A 60 -2.20 -6.43 17.06
CA GLY A 60 -1.18 -7.39 17.47
C GLY A 60 -0.15 -7.70 16.38
N ILE A 61 0.83 -8.54 16.73
CA ILE A 61 1.99 -8.84 15.88
C ILE A 61 1.61 -9.42 14.50
N SER A 62 0.56 -10.24 14.43
CA SER A 62 0.09 -10.83 13.18
C SER A 62 -0.38 -9.78 12.18
N ALA A 63 -0.94 -8.67 12.65
CA ALA A 63 -1.32 -7.55 11.80
C ALA A 63 -0.08 -6.82 11.27
N ALA A 64 0.93 -6.59 12.10
CA ALA A 64 2.20 -6.02 11.65
C ALA A 64 2.84 -6.89 10.55
N LEU A 65 2.83 -8.22 10.70
CA LEU A 65 3.28 -9.15 9.67
C LEU A 65 2.40 -9.07 8.41
N THR A 66 1.11 -8.81 8.54
CA THR A 66 0.21 -8.61 7.40
C THR A 66 0.59 -7.34 6.63
N TRP A 67 0.87 -6.23 7.31
CA TRP A 67 1.39 -5.02 6.68
C TRP A 67 2.72 -5.27 5.96
N MET A 68 3.65 -5.99 6.61
CA MET A 68 4.95 -6.30 6.01
C MET A 68 4.86 -7.16 4.74
N ASN A 69 3.86 -8.04 4.64
CA ASN A 69 3.73 -8.97 3.51
C ASN A 69 2.76 -8.49 2.43
N CYS A 70 1.76 -7.70 2.78
CA CYS A 70 0.65 -7.31 1.89
C CYS A 70 0.54 -5.81 1.68
N GLY A 71 1.22 -4.99 2.50
CA GLY A 71 1.31 -3.55 2.34
C GLY A 71 2.36 -3.12 1.32
N PRO A 72 2.52 -1.80 1.08
CA PRO A 72 3.58 -1.26 0.25
C PRO A 72 4.96 -1.60 0.84
N SER A 73 5.98 -1.54 0.00
CA SER A 73 7.37 -1.68 0.43
C SER A 73 7.90 -0.38 1.03
N GLY A 74 8.79 -0.49 2.01
CA GLY A 74 9.57 0.66 2.49
C GLY A 74 10.69 0.98 1.51
N ASP A 75 10.82 2.25 1.11
CA ASP A 75 11.84 2.74 0.18
C ASP A 75 13.22 2.87 0.86
N THR A 76 13.79 1.74 1.30
CA THR A 76 14.94 1.70 2.24
C THR A 76 16.23 2.34 1.74
N SER A 77 16.48 2.35 0.43
CA SER A 77 17.60 3.07 -0.20
C SER A 77 17.25 4.50 -0.60
N ASN A 78 15.98 4.89 -0.43
CA ASN A 78 15.36 6.15 -0.84
C ASN A 78 15.84 6.71 -2.21
N PRO A 79 15.95 5.91 -3.28
CA PRO A 79 16.40 6.35 -4.60
C PRO A 79 15.46 7.41 -5.21
N TYR A 80 14.23 7.49 -4.72
CA TYR A 80 13.21 8.43 -5.19
C TYR A 80 13.15 9.71 -4.35
N ASN A 81 13.93 9.82 -3.27
CA ASN A 81 13.92 10.93 -2.31
C ASN A 81 12.49 11.28 -1.87
N LEU A 82 11.72 10.27 -1.44
CA LEU A 82 10.34 10.42 -1.01
C LEU A 82 10.26 11.21 0.29
N ASP A 83 9.31 12.14 0.36
CA ASP A 83 8.89 12.71 1.63
C ASP A 83 8.00 11.71 2.40
N LYS A 84 7.86 11.91 3.72
CA LYS A 84 7.01 11.06 4.59
C LYS A 84 5.54 10.99 4.14
N GLU A 85 5.06 11.99 3.41
CA GLU A 85 3.69 12.09 2.91
C GLU A 85 3.55 11.66 1.45
N GLN A 86 4.54 10.96 0.89
CA GLN A 86 4.56 10.54 -0.52
C GLN A 86 4.61 9.03 -0.68
N VAL A 87 4.05 8.59 -1.81
CA VAL A 87 4.06 7.22 -2.30
C VAL A 87 4.58 7.21 -3.72
N LYS A 88 5.53 6.34 -4.00
CA LYS A 88 5.97 6.02 -5.36
C LYS A 88 5.21 4.81 -5.87
N LEU A 89 4.60 4.95 -7.04
CA LEU A 89 4.08 3.85 -7.85
C LEU A 89 5.07 3.62 -8.99
N GLU A 90 5.73 2.46 -9.00
CA GLU A 90 6.58 2.03 -10.10
C GLU A 90 5.77 1.47 -11.28
N GLU A 91 6.45 1.27 -12.41
CA GLU A 91 5.82 0.70 -13.59
C GLU A 91 5.34 -0.74 -13.33
N GLY A 92 4.06 -0.98 -13.60
CA GLY A 92 3.41 -2.25 -13.35
C GLY A 92 2.96 -2.47 -11.90
N ALA A 93 2.91 -1.42 -11.06
CA ALA A 93 2.31 -1.49 -9.74
C ALA A 93 0.80 -1.80 -9.79
N MET A 94 0.10 -1.26 -10.79
CA MET A 94 -1.33 -1.46 -11.04
C MET A 94 -1.51 -1.62 -12.55
N VAL A 95 -1.90 -2.81 -13.01
CA VAL A 95 -1.95 -3.15 -14.44
C VAL A 95 -3.34 -3.61 -14.79
N ASN A 96 -3.89 -3.07 -15.88
CA ASN A 96 -5.19 -3.52 -16.38
C ASN A 96 -5.12 -5.00 -16.75
N LEU A 97 -6.08 -5.77 -16.23
CA LEU A 97 -6.30 -7.14 -16.64
C LEU A 97 -6.52 -7.19 -18.16
N PRO A 98 -5.99 -8.20 -18.85
CA PRO A 98 -6.27 -8.39 -20.25
C PRO A 98 -7.78 -8.50 -20.40
N THR A 99 -8.37 -7.63 -21.22
CA THR A 99 -9.78 -7.74 -21.60
C THR A 99 -9.91 -9.11 -22.23
N SER A 100 -10.58 -10.05 -21.56
CA SER A 100 -10.94 -11.30 -22.21
C SER A 100 -11.77 -10.91 -23.42
N ALA A 101 -11.23 -11.13 -24.62
CA ALA A 101 -12.00 -11.05 -25.84
C ALA A 101 -13.09 -12.11 -25.69
N VAL A 102 -14.28 -11.67 -25.27
CA VAL A 102 -15.49 -12.47 -25.39
C VAL A 102 -15.75 -12.52 -26.88
N GLY A 103 -15.26 -13.60 -27.50
CA GLY A 103 -15.63 -14.00 -28.85
C GLY A 103 -17.05 -14.55 -28.88
#